data_AF-A0A8H3CS08-F1
#
_entry.id   AF-A0A8H3CS08-F1
#
_cell.length_a   1.000
_cell.length_b   1.000
_cell.length_c   1.000
_cell.angle_alpha   90.00
_cell.angle_beta   90.00
_cell.angle_gamma   90.00
#
_symmetry.space_group_name_H-M   'P 1'
#
loop_
_entity.id
_entity.type
_entity.pdbx_description
1 polymer ?
#
loop_
_entity_poly.entity_id
_entity_poly.type
_entity_poly.pdbx_seq_one_letter_code
_entity_poly.pdbx_strand_id
1 'polypeptide(L)'
;STEIGVTDMISGATGSDFISLGLADEEEEESQDEEEQALMDAAAAAAAWISGLINIVFILCGVIRVADQNRALRLRCPRPRCLYQVRHLKWLIASFSGMQTRVEDTPQEVLVRMLHNCDYVTITRVSLTCKKAYQAVSSSVSLQLHIELEINGLEIADGSSKGNPNYSLILKELRDYQDNWLDLKLSPLVSQRIRTTNADMPNWDLRSGTYYGEFCASELDHDQDYLVDRTQLATLGSSSLSPSTNYGKKFSFCIVDPKQDLAALVEDERVDSGLARLHLHSVTTGQPHPLAEHPILTIGIDGAFLHEHNLLGEPMSTDPKVMGRYLAVKFNWPESDYNVTEILLWDWRTGVLLARVYCEHHSARYTYIDKEHLLVYSALAENNARSAHLALLIYHIPNLTSGYAAPPNANFCPTLYPKHNPILIFEFPDLHHQWEITSMDFMLSADPLPGDVVISDSE
;
A
#
# COMPACT_ATOMS: atom_id res chain seq x y z
N SER A 1 12.58 65.64 0.20
CA SER A 1 12.62 65.67 1.67
C SER A 1 12.31 64.28 2.17
N THR A 2 13.22 63.54 2.80
CA THR A 2 14.51 63.97 3.38
C THR A 2 15.52 62.81 3.30
N GLU A 3 16.76 63.09 2.88
CA GLU A 3 17.91 62.15 2.94
C GLU A 3 18.59 62.17 4.33
N ILE A 4 19.72 61.46 4.45
CA ILE A 4 20.67 61.29 5.59
C ILE A 4 20.50 59.90 6.24
N GLY A 5 21.47 58.97 6.26
CA GLY A 5 22.85 58.94 5.71
C GLY A 5 23.95 58.90 6.81
N VAL A 6 25.09 58.23 6.49
CA VAL A 6 26.39 58.26 7.22
C VAL A 6 26.41 57.38 8.52
N THR A 7 27.40 56.53 8.88
CA THR A 7 28.86 56.39 8.54
C THR A 7 29.39 54.95 8.67
N ASP A 8 30.56 54.66 8.06
CA ASP A 8 31.52 53.55 8.30
C ASP A 8 32.10 53.51 9.75
N MET A 9 32.97 52.56 10.22
CA MET A 9 34.27 52.15 9.66
C MET A 9 35.05 51.09 10.49
N ILE A 10 35.98 50.35 9.84
CA ILE A 10 37.14 49.51 10.34
C ILE A 10 36.82 48.30 11.29
N SER A 11 37.50 47.13 11.28
CA SER A 11 38.69 46.54 10.62
C SER A 11 38.67 44.98 10.76
N GLY A 12 39.39 44.09 10.06
CA GLY A 12 40.28 44.20 8.89
C GLY A 12 41.47 43.19 8.88
N ALA A 13 41.76 42.56 7.72
CA ALA A 13 42.91 41.67 7.39
C ALA A 13 42.88 40.21 7.92
N THR A 14 43.40 39.14 7.26
CA THR A 14 44.41 38.97 6.16
C THR A 14 43.97 37.81 5.22
N GLY A 15 44.22 37.85 3.90
CA GLY A 15 45.36 37.20 3.18
C GLY A 15 45.01 35.75 2.72
N SER A 16 45.35 35.24 1.53
CA SER A 16 46.13 35.74 0.38
C SER A 16 45.83 34.92 -0.90
N ASP A 17 45.95 35.55 -2.07
CA ASP A 17 46.24 35.03 -3.43
C ASP A 17 46.00 33.55 -3.80
N PHE A 18 45.23 33.29 -4.88
CA PHE A 18 45.71 32.40 -5.95
C PHE A 18 45.12 32.74 -7.35
N ILE A 19 46.07 33.01 -8.25
CA ILE A 19 46.09 33.03 -9.73
C ILE A 19 44.81 32.60 -10.48
N SER A 20 44.36 33.45 -11.41
CA SER A 20 43.52 33.07 -12.55
C SER A 20 44.38 32.67 -13.75
N LEU A 21 44.07 31.53 -14.37
CA LEU A 21 44.59 31.10 -15.68
C LEU A 21 43.40 30.67 -16.53
N GLY A 22 43.17 31.37 -17.63
CA GLY A 22 42.29 30.89 -18.69
C GLY A 22 43.10 30.13 -19.74
N LEU A 23 42.63 28.93 -20.08
CA LEU A 23 42.86 28.29 -21.37
C LEU A 23 41.50 27.80 -21.88
N ALA A 24 41.34 27.80 -23.20
CA ALA A 24 40.15 27.32 -23.89
C ALA A 24 40.30 25.82 -24.25
N ASP A 25 39.35 25.35 -25.06
CA ASP A 25 39.30 24.03 -25.70
C ASP A 25 38.83 22.91 -24.73
N GLU A 26 37.97 21.95 -25.11
CA GLU A 26 37.12 21.75 -26.30
C GLU A 26 36.00 20.74 -25.91
N GLU A 27 34.81 20.87 -26.50
CA GLU A 27 33.69 19.89 -26.61
C GLU A 27 33.56 18.72 -25.59
N GLU A 28 32.67 18.88 -24.57
CA GLU A 28 32.03 17.78 -23.82
C GLU A 28 30.50 18.05 -23.71
N GLU A 29 29.74 17.89 -24.80
CA GLU A 29 28.26 17.94 -24.78
C GLU A 29 27.58 16.60 -25.16
N GLU A 30 28.28 15.62 -25.75
CA GLU A 30 27.68 14.33 -26.16
C GLU A 30 27.41 13.33 -25.00
N SER A 31 27.89 13.60 -23.77
CA SER A 31 27.72 12.66 -22.65
C SER A 31 26.44 12.85 -21.83
N GLN A 32 25.85 14.06 -21.80
CA GLN A 32 24.65 14.33 -21.02
C GLN A 32 23.39 13.75 -21.68
N ASP A 33 23.30 13.77 -23.01
CA ASP A 33 22.16 13.22 -23.75
C ASP A 33 22.07 11.68 -23.60
N GLU A 34 23.20 10.96 -23.55
CA GLU A 34 23.21 9.51 -23.30
C GLU A 34 22.82 9.17 -21.84
N GLU A 35 23.24 9.98 -20.87
CA GLU A 35 22.89 9.80 -19.46
C GLU A 35 21.40 10.12 -19.20
N GLU A 36 20.85 11.19 -19.80
CA GLU A 36 19.43 11.52 -19.72
C GLU A 36 18.55 10.48 -20.44
N GLN A 37 18.97 9.97 -21.61
CA GLN A 37 18.26 8.88 -22.29
C GLN A 37 18.29 7.57 -21.49
N ALA A 38 19.43 7.22 -20.86
CA ALA A 38 19.52 6.05 -19.98
C ALA A 38 18.62 6.20 -18.74
N LEU A 39 18.51 7.41 -18.17
CA LEU A 39 17.60 7.71 -17.07
C LEU A 39 16.13 7.56 -17.48
N MET A 40 15.77 8.02 -18.68
CA MET A 40 14.42 7.90 -19.24
C MET A 40 14.04 6.46 -19.56
N ASP A 41 14.96 5.67 -20.12
CA ASP A 41 14.74 4.24 -20.38
C ASP A 41 14.61 3.45 -19.07
N ALA A 42 15.39 3.79 -18.03
CA ALA A 42 15.24 3.23 -16.69
C ALA A 42 13.89 3.60 -16.04
N ALA A 43 13.45 4.86 -16.19
CA ALA A 43 12.14 5.29 -15.70
C ALA A 43 10.98 4.60 -16.43
N ALA A 44 11.08 4.40 -17.75
CA ALA A 44 10.11 3.65 -18.53
C ALA A 44 10.07 2.16 -18.15
N ALA A 45 11.24 1.54 -17.91
CA ALA A 45 11.34 0.18 -17.42
C ALA A 45 10.73 0.03 -16.01
N ALA A 46 10.99 0.98 -15.10
CA ALA A 46 10.38 1.04 -13.78
C ALA A 46 8.85 1.19 -13.86
N ALA A 47 8.33 2.10 -14.70
CA ALA A 47 6.89 2.26 -14.92
C ALA A 47 6.22 0.99 -15.46
N ALA A 48 6.88 0.27 -16.37
CA ALA A 48 6.43 -1.02 -16.87
C ALA A 48 6.47 -2.11 -15.77
N TRP A 49 7.46 -2.10 -14.88
CA TRP A 49 7.56 -3.03 -13.75
C TRP A 49 6.49 -2.76 -12.68
N ILE A 50 6.22 -1.48 -12.38
CA ILE A 50 5.15 -1.05 -11.47
C ILE A 50 3.79 -1.44 -12.04
N SER A 51 3.55 -1.18 -13.33
CA SER A 51 2.34 -1.65 -14.02
C SER A 51 2.23 -3.18 -13.99
N GLY A 52 3.35 -3.89 -14.15
CA GLY A 52 3.44 -5.34 -14.00
C GLY A 52 3.07 -5.84 -12.59
N LEU A 53 3.60 -5.21 -11.54
CA LEU A 53 3.29 -5.53 -10.14
C LEU A 53 1.83 -5.23 -9.79
N ILE A 54 1.31 -4.08 -10.22
CA ILE A 54 -0.10 -3.71 -10.08
C ILE A 54 -0.98 -4.75 -10.78
N ASN A 55 -0.66 -5.15 -12.01
CA ASN A 55 -1.35 -6.22 -12.71
C ASN A 55 -1.21 -7.58 -12.00
N ILE A 56 -0.07 -7.91 -11.40
CA ILE A 56 0.11 -9.13 -10.60
C ILE A 56 -0.78 -9.11 -9.35
N VAL A 57 -0.89 -7.98 -8.65
CA VAL A 57 -1.80 -7.83 -7.50
C VAL A 57 -3.26 -7.95 -7.94
N PHE A 58 -3.68 -7.31 -9.04
CA PHE A 58 -5.03 -7.47 -9.59
C PHE A 58 -5.32 -8.90 -10.05
N ILE A 59 -4.37 -9.56 -10.73
CA ILE A 59 -4.47 -10.97 -11.13
C ILE A 59 -4.56 -11.87 -9.90
N LEU A 60 -3.80 -11.61 -8.83
CA LEU A 60 -3.85 -12.39 -7.59
C LEU A 60 -5.16 -12.21 -6.83
N CYS A 61 -5.71 -11.00 -6.74
CA CYS A 61 -7.06 -10.76 -6.21
C CYS A 61 -8.12 -11.54 -7.01
N GLY A 62 -7.99 -11.57 -8.35
CA GLY A 62 -8.81 -12.42 -9.22
C GLY A 62 -8.61 -13.92 -8.98
N VAL A 63 -7.36 -14.39 -8.87
CA VAL A 63 -7.01 -15.81 -8.66
C VAL A 63 -7.44 -16.29 -7.28
N ILE A 64 -7.36 -15.47 -6.23
CA ILE A 64 -7.86 -15.81 -4.89
C ILE A 64 -9.38 -15.97 -4.90
N ARG A 65 -10.13 -15.04 -5.54
CA ARG A 65 -11.58 -15.19 -5.77
C ARG A 65 -11.90 -16.46 -6.57
N VAL A 66 -11.12 -16.81 -7.59
CA VAL A 66 -11.31 -18.03 -8.40
C VAL A 66 -10.91 -19.31 -7.65
N ALA A 67 -9.93 -19.25 -6.75
CA ALA A 67 -9.47 -20.38 -5.94
C ALA A 67 -10.49 -20.74 -4.83
N ASP A 68 -11.10 -19.74 -4.20
CA ASP A 68 -12.18 -19.97 -3.22
C ASP A 68 -13.43 -20.59 -3.89
N GLN A 69 -13.72 -20.19 -5.15
CA GLN A 69 -14.76 -20.85 -5.95
C GLN A 69 -14.40 -22.26 -6.45
N ASN A 70 -13.11 -22.63 -6.52
CA ASN A 70 -12.64 -23.91 -7.09
C ASN A 70 -12.11 -24.93 -6.06
N ARG A 71 -12.54 -24.89 -4.79
CA ARG A 71 -12.32 -25.99 -3.84
C ARG A 71 -13.10 -27.27 -4.20
N ALA A 72 -12.62 -28.00 -5.20
CA ALA A 72 -13.20 -29.25 -5.70
C ALA A 72 -12.18 -30.40 -5.86
N LEU A 73 -11.16 -30.50 -5.00
CA LEU A 73 -10.28 -31.68 -4.92
C LEU A 73 -10.27 -32.34 -3.52
N ARG A 74 -11.12 -33.37 -3.41
CA ARG A 74 -11.06 -34.51 -2.46
C ARG A 74 -10.80 -34.24 -0.97
N LEU A 75 -11.82 -33.76 -0.25
CA LEU A 75 -12.10 -34.23 1.12
C LEU A 75 -13.59 -34.63 1.26
N ARG A 76 -13.89 -35.62 2.12
CA ARG A 76 -15.23 -36.22 2.25
C ARG A 76 -16.07 -35.54 3.33
N CYS A 77 -17.30 -35.13 2.96
CA CYS A 77 -18.47 -34.91 3.83
C CYS A 77 -18.44 -33.68 4.79
N PRO A 78 -19.60 -33.21 5.30
CA PRO A 78 -20.77 -32.84 4.51
C PRO A 78 -21.53 -31.58 5.02
N ARG A 79 -21.86 -30.62 4.15
CA ARG A 79 -23.18 -29.93 4.06
C ARG A 79 -23.19 -28.85 2.95
N PRO A 80 -24.36 -28.41 2.45
CA PRO A 80 -24.46 -27.94 1.05
C PRO A 80 -25.03 -26.53 0.89
N ARG A 81 -24.29 -25.60 0.24
CA ARG A 81 -24.89 -24.37 -0.35
C ARG A 81 -24.35 -24.00 -1.75
N CYS A 82 -23.06 -24.09 -2.05
CA CYS A 82 -22.52 -23.56 -3.32
C CYS A 82 -22.81 -24.40 -4.59
N LEU A 83 -23.14 -25.69 -4.46
CA LEU A 83 -23.50 -26.54 -5.62
C LEU A 83 -24.89 -26.25 -6.21
N TYR A 84 -25.65 -25.30 -5.63
CA TYR A 84 -26.98 -24.94 -6.13
C TYR A 84 -26.96 -23.92 -7.28
N GLN A 85 -26.01 -22.98 -7.38
CA GLN A 85 -26.09 -21.91 -8.40
C GLN A 85 -25.71 -22.35 -9.83
N VAL A 86 -24.59 -23.06 -10.02
CA VAL A 86 -24.22 -23.61 -11.34
C VAL A 86 -25.23 -24.66 -11.81
N ARG A 87 -25.85 -25.40 -10.85
CA ARG A 87 -27.02 -26.21 -11.15
C ARG A 87 -28.22 -25.35 -11.51
N HIS A 88 -28.53 -24.26 -10.79
CA HIS A 88 -29.66 -23.40 -11.11
C HIS A 88 -29.59 -22.79 -12.50
N LEU A 89 -28.43 -22.45 -13.07
CA LEU A 89 -28.40 -21.99 -14.47
C LEU A 89 -28.72 -23.14 -15.44
N LYS A 90 -28.15 -24.33 -15.24
CA LYS A 90 -28.55 -25.54 -16.01
C LYS A 90 -29.97 -26.02 -15.72
N TRP A 91 -30.56 -25.68 -14.57
CA TRP A 91 -31.91 -26.09 -14.11
C TRP A 91 -32.97 -25.06 -14.50
N LEU A 92 -32.64 -23.76 -14.61
CA LEU A 92 -33.47 -22.79 -15.34
C LEU A 92 -33.54 -23.14 -16.83
N ILE A 93 -32.45 -23.68 -17.39
CA ILE A 93 -32.43 -24.19 -18.78
C ILE A 93 -33.12 -25.57 -18.92
N ALA A 94 -33.20 -26.38 -17.85
CA ALA A 94 -33.66 -27.79 -17.93
C ALA A 94 -34.83 -28.19 -17.01
N SER A 95 -35.49 -27.27 -16.31
CA SER A 95 -36.54 -27.63 -15.33
C SER A 95 -37.75 -26.69 -15.28
N PHE A 96 -37.93 -25.86 -16.30
CA PHE A 96 -39.26 -25.76 -16.91
C PHE A 96 -39.52 -27.00 -17.76
N SER A 97 -39.80 -28.13 -17.10
CA SER A 97 -40.21 -29.39 -17.75
C SER A 97 -41.65 -29.26 -18.29
N GLY A 98 -41.82 -28.43 -19.31
CA GLY A 98 -43.10 -28.06 -19.91
C GLY A 98 -43.02 -26.82 -20.82
N MET A 99 -42.06 -25.91 -20.60
CA MET A 99 -41.80 -24.78 -21.49
C MET A 99 -40.30 -24.53 -21.62
N GLN A 100 -39.72 -24.98 -22.72
CA GLN A 100 -38.36 -24.61 -23.12
C GLN A 100 -38.37 -23.17 -23.65
N THR A 101 -38.43 -22.18 -22.74
CA THR A 101 -38.28 -20.76 -23.11
C THR A 101 -36.89 -20.57 -23.70
N ARG A 102 -36.83 -20.27 -24.99
CA ARG A 102 -35.55 -19.93 -25.61
C ARG A 102 -35.09 -18.59 -25.06
N VAL A 103 -33.79 -18.33 -25.08
CA VAL A 103 -33.26 -16.98 -24.81
C VAL A 103 -33.91 -15.95 -25.76
N GLU A 104 -34.29 -16.39 -26.95
CA GLU A 104 -35.09 -15.67 -27.96
C GLU A 104 -36.46 -15.19 -27.44
N ASP A 105 -37.09 -15.88 -26.49
CA ASP A 105 -38.43 -15.59 -25.95
C ASP A 105 -38.39 -14.79 -24.63
N THR A 106 -37.29 -14.87 -23.86
CA THR A 106 -37.17 -14.21 -22.54
C THR A 106 -37.18 -12.68 -22.65
N PRO A 107 -37.99 -11.94 -21.86
CA PRO A 107 -37.94 -10.47 -21.84
C PRO A 107 -36.55 -9.92 -21.51
N GLN A 108 -36.23 -8.76 -22.08
CA GLN A 108 -34.90 -8.14 -22.02
C GLN A 108 -34.46 -7.87 -20.58
N GLU A 109 -35.37 -7.40 -19.74
CA GLU A 109 -35.17 -7.09 -18.32
C GLU A 109 -34.91 -8.34 -17.49
N VAL A 110 -35.52 -9.46 -17.87
CA VAL A 110 -35.35 -10.77 -17.22
C VAL A 110 -33.98 -11.35 -17.57
N LEU A 111 -33.57 -11.26 -18.83
CA LEU A 111 -32.23 -11.68 -19.28
C LEU A 111 -31.14 -10.84 -18.58
N VAL A 112 -31.32 -9.52 -18.48
CA VAL A 112 -30.41 -8.63 -17.73
C VAL A 112 -30.29 -9.06 -16.27
N ARG A 113 -31.41 -9.30 -15.57
CA ARG A 113 -31.38 -9.76 -14.16
C ARG A 113 -30.72 -11.13 -13.99
N MET A 114 -30.86 -12.05 -14.95
CA MET A 114 -30.15 -13.33 -14.91
C MET A 114 -28.64 -13.14 -15.03
N LEU A 115 -28.20 -12.24 -15.92
CA LEU A 115 -26.78 -11.95 -16.15
C LEU A 115 -26.11 -11.24 -14.97
N HIS A 116 -26.82 -10.36 -14.25
CA HIS A 116 -26.37 -9.76 -12.98
C HIS A 116 -26.06 -10.77 -11.85
N ASN A 117 -26.39 -12.06 -12.03
CA ASN A 117 -26.06 -13.14 -11.08
C ASN A 117 -24.89 -14.01 -11.59
N CYS A 118 -24.15 -13.57 -12.61
CA CYS A 118 -23.05 -14.27 -13.24
C CYS A 118 -21.75 -13.43 -13.18
N ASP A 119 -20.59 -14.07 -13.27
CA ASP A 119 -19.30 -13.38 -13.45
C ASP A 119 -19.17 -12.75 -14.85
N TYR A 120 -18.30 -11.75 -14.99
CA TYR A 120 -18.04 -11.04 -16.25
C TYR A 120 -17.62 -11.99 -17.38
N VAL A 121 -16.90 -13.07 -17.07
CA VAL A 121 -16.48 -14.11 -18.03
C VAL A 121 -17.69 -14.82 -18.62
N THR A 122 -18.68 -15.15 -17.79
CA THR A 122 -19.94 -15.79 -18.19
C THR A 122 -20.83 -14.82 -18.94
N ILE A 123 -20.95 -13.57 -18.48
CA ILE A 123 -21.70 -12.53 -19.21
C ILE A 123 -21.11 -12.31 -20.61
N THR A 124 -19.78 -12.22 -20.72
CA THR A 124 -19.05 -12.08 -21.98
C THR A 124 -19.24 -13.30 -22.88
N ARG A 125 -19.15 -14.52 -22.33
CA ARG A 125 -19.42 -15.75 -23.10
C ARG A 125 -20.86 -15.82 -23.61
N VAL A 126 -21.84 -15.38 -22.81
CA VAL A 126 -23.26 -15.35 -23.22
C VAL A 126 -23.50 -14.30 -24.30
N SER A 127 -22.87 -13.12 -24.24
CA SER A 127 -23.02 -12.08 -25.27
C SER A 127 -22.59 -12.57 -26.66
N LEU A 128 -21.58 -13.45 -26.73
CA LEU A 128 -21.09 -14.07 -27.96
C LEU A 128 -22.02 -15.16 -28.55
N THR A 129 -23.07 -15.60 -27.84
CA THR A 129 -23.91 -16.73 -28.30
C THR A 129 -24.96 -16.35 -29.34
N CYS A 130 -25.59 -15.18 -29.24
CA CYS A 130 -26.63 -14.75 -30.18
C CYS A 130 -26.83 -13.23 -30.17
N LYS A 131 -27.41 -12.67 -31.24
CA LYS A 131 -27.65 -11.23 -31.39
C LYS A 131 -28.44 -10.62 -30.23
N LYS A 132 -29.41 -11.34 -29.68
CA LYS A 132 -30.24 -10.87 -28.57
C LYS A 132 -29.44 -10.79 -27.26
N ALA A 133 -28.62 -11.80 -26.97
CA ALA A 133 -27.72 -11.79 -25.82
C ALA A 133 -26.63 -10.71 -25.95
N TYR A 134 -26.07 -10.54 -27.14
CA TYR A 134 -25.17 -9.43 -27.46
C TYR A 134 -25.82 -8.08 -27.17
N GLN A 135 -26.98 -7.81 -27.78
CA GLN A 135 -27.75 -6.58 -27.56
C GLN A 135 -28.11 -6.38 -26.08
N ALA A 136 -28.39 -7.47 -25.36
CA ALA A 136 -28.78 -7.38 -23.96
C ALA A 136 -27.65 -6.89 -23.06
N VAL A 137 -26.42 -7.30 -23.34
CA VAL A 137 -25.21 -6.81 -22.64
C VAL A 137 -24.85 -5.41 -23.16
N SER A 138 -24.79 -5.23 -24.48
CA SER A 138 -24.31 -3.97 -25.11
C SER A 138 -25.25 -2.77 -24.95
N SER A 139 -26.53 -2.98 -24.62
CA SER A 139 -27.50 -1.90 -24.32
C SER A 139 -27.76 -1.70 -22.83
N SER A 140 -27.30 -2.61 -21.97
CA SER A 140 -27.47 -2.51 -20.53
C SER A 140 -26.28 -1.81 -19.88
N VAL A 141 -26.47 -0.54 -19.50
CA VAL A 141 -25.49 0.23 -18.72
C VAL A 141 -25.11 -0.50 -17.42
N SER A 142 -26.07 -1.15 -16.75
CA SER A 142 -25.79 -1.88 -15.51
C SER A 142 -24.94 -3.14 -15.74
N LEU A 143 -25.14 -3.90 -16.83
CA LEU A 143 -24.26 -5.04 -17.15
C LEU A 143 -22.88 -4.59 -17.63
N GLN A 144 -22.79 -3.48 -18.38
CA GLN A 144 -21.49 -2.92 -18.74
C GLN A 144 -20.73 -2.50 -17.49
N LEU A 145 -21.35 -1.74 -16.59
CA LEU A 145 -20.72 -1.33 -15.33
C LEU A 145 -20.31 -2.54 -14.48
N HIS A 146 -21.14 -3.59 -14.40
CA HIS A 146 -20.77 -4.84 -13.73
C HIS A 146 -19.52 -5.47 -14.35
N ILE A 147 -19.45 -5.59 -15.68
CA ILE A 147 -18.28 -6.13 -16.39
C ILE A 147 -17.03 -5.28 -16.12
N GLU A 148 -17.10 -3.95 -16.28
CA GLU A 148 -15.93 -3.08 -16.07
C GLU A 148 -15.45 -3.15 -14.61
N LEU A 149 -16.36 -3.08 -13.63
CA LEU A 149 -16.01 -3.18 -12.20
C LEU A 149 -15.33 -4.52 -11.87
N GLU A 150 -15.87 -5.65 -12.33
CA GLU A 150 -15.26 -6.96 -12.08
C GLU A 150 -13.90 -7.14 -12.79
N ILE A 151 -13.75 -6.64 -14.02
CA ILE A 151 -12.46 -6.71 -14.76
C ILE A 151 -11.36 -5.94 -14.03
N ASN A 152 -11.70 -4.78 -13.45
CA ASN A 152 -10.74 -3.90 -12.76
C ASN A 152 -10.64 -4.20 -11.26
N GLY A 153 -11.34 -5.21 -10.74
CA GLY A 153 -11.35 -5.53 -9.30
C GLY A 153 -11.97 -4.44 -8.41
N LEU A 154 -12.80 -3.57 -8.97
CA LEU A 154 -13.39 -2.41 -8.30
C LEU A 154 -14.80 -2.70 -7.79
N GLU A 155 -15.22 -1.98 -6.75
CA GLU A 155 -16.57 -2.03 -6.18
C GLU A 155 -17.07 -0.61 -5.91
N ILE A 156 -18.39 -0.40 -5.99
CA ILE A 156 -18.99 0.92 -5.69
C ILE A 156 -18.96 1.12 -4.17
N ALA A 157 -18.18 2.09 -3.70
CA ALA A 157 -18.00 2.34 -2.27
C ALA A 157 -19.31 2.69 -1.52
N ASP A 158 -19.51 2.05 -0.37
CA ASP A 158 -20.62 2.33 0.55
C ASP A 158 -20.64 3.82 0.94
N GLY A 159 -21.80 4.46 0.77
CA GLY A 159 -21.99 5.89 1.09
C GLY A 159 -21.98 6.84 -0.12
N SER A 160 -21.55 6.38 -1.31
CA SER A 160 -21.82 7.07 -2.59
C SER A 160 -23.34 7.28 -2.82
N SER A 161 -24.16 6.42 -2.20
CA SER A 161 -25.63 6.40 -2.26
C SER A 161 -26.37 7.60 -1.60
N LYS A 162 -25.73 8.78 -1.44
CA LYS A 162 -26.46 10.02 -1.12
C LYS A 162 -27.31 10.53 -2.29
N GLY A 163 -27.09 10.00 -3.49
CA GLY A 163 -28.07 9.97 -4.59
C GLY A 163 -28.36 8.54 -5.04
N ASN A 164 -29.40 8.35 -5.86
CA ASN A 164 -29.58 7.09 -6.59
C ASN A 164 -28.40 6.94 -7.58
N PRO A 165 -27.53 5.93 -7.47
CA PRO A 165 -26.27 5.89 -8.22
C PRO A 165 -26.54 5.88 -9.72
N ASN A 166 -26.09 6.92 -10.42
CA ASN A 166 -26.23 7.01 -11.86
C ASN A 166 -25.17 6.12 -12.53
N TYR A 167 -25.51 4.84 -12.76
CA TYR A 167 -24.60 3.88 -13.39
C TYR A 167 -24.06 4.35 -14.75
N SER A 168 -24.74 5.25 -15.46
CA SER A 168 -24.23 5.80 -16.72
C SER A 168 -23.13 6.84 -16.53
N LEU A 169 -23.15 7.54 -15.39
CA LEU A 169 -22.11 8.49 -14.99
C LEU A 169 -20.89 7.73 -14.48
N ILE A 170 -21.08 6.79 -13.55
CA ILE A 170 -20.00 5.93 -13.01
C ILE A 170 -19.31 5.14 -14.12
N LEU A 171 -20.05 4.57 -15.07
CA LEU A 171 -19.47 3.85 -16.23
C LEU A 171 -18.69 4.78 -17.15
N LYS A 172 -19.10 6.05 -17.28
CA LYS A 172 -18.37 7.05 -18.06
C LYS A 172 -17.09 7.44 -17.32
N GLU A 173 -17.16 7.76 -16.04
CA GLU A 173 -16.00 8.10 -15.20
C GLU A 173 -14.95 7.00 -15.19
N LEU A 174 -15.35 5.73 -15.06
CA LEU A 174 -14.43 4.60 -15.08
C LEU A 174 -13.70 4.45 -16.42
N ARG A 175 -14.39 4.71 -17.54
CA ARG A 175 -13.79 4.68 -18.89
C ARG A 175 -12.92 5.90 -19.14
N ASP A 176 -13.40 7.09 -18.78
CA ASP A 176 -12.61 8.32 -18.86
C ASP A 176 -11.32 8.19 -18.01
N TYR A 177 -11.38 7.57 -16.82
CA TYR A 177 -10.22 7.24 -15.99
C TYR A 177 -9.25 6.27 -16.69
N GLN A 178 -9.74 5.17 -17.27
CA GLN A 178 -8.91 4.23 -18.03
C GLN A 178 -8.24 4.91 -19.24
N ASP A 179 -9.01 5.64 -20.05
CA ASP A 179 -8.52 6.37 -21.23
C ASP A 179 -7.54 7.51 -20.85
N ASN A 180 -7.70 8.11 -19.67
CA ASN A 180 -6.76 9.11 -19.15
C ASN A 180 -5.47 8.48 -18.64
N TRP A 181 -5.50 7.30 -18.02
CA TRP A 181 -4.29 6.58 -17.63
C TRP A 181 -3.51 6.00 -18.81
N LEU A 182 -4.20 5.45 -19.81
CA LEU A 182 -3.59 4.88 -21.01
C LEU A 182 -2.87 5.96 -21.86
N ASP A 183 -3.47 7.13 -22.01
CA ASP A 183 -2.92 8.25 -22.78
C ASP A 183 -2.16 9.28 -21.89
N LEU A 184 -1.96 8.99 -20.60
CA LEU A 184 -1.38 9.88 -19.59
C LEU A 184 -1.96 11.32 -19.61
N LYS A 185 -3.28 11.45 -19.78
CA LYS A 185 -4.01 12.73 -19.80
C LYS A 185 -4.18 13.27 -18.38
N LEU A 186 -3.11 13.84 -17.85
CA LEU A 186 -3.14 14.51 -16.54
C LEU A 186 -4.01 15.77 -16.60
N SER A 187 -4.82 15.99 -15.56
CA SER A 187 -5.56 17.22 -15.34
C SER A 187 -4.62 18.41 -15.09
N PRO A 188 -5.08 19.68 -15.21
CA PRO A 188 -4.26 20.84 -14.87
C PRO A 188 -3.66 20.75 -13.45
N LEU A 189 -2.39 21.15 -13.31
CA LEU A 189 -1.67 21.06 -12.06
C LEU A 189 -2.38 21.85 -10.95
N VAL A 190 -2.84 21.16 -9.91
CA VAL A 190 -3.41 21.77 -8.71
C VAL A 190 -2.27 22.12 -7.75
N SER A 191 -1.95 23.41 -7.63
CA SER A 191 -0.96 23.88 -6.65
C SER A 191 -1.65 24.30 -5.35
N GLN A 192 -1.30 23.63 -4.24
CA GLN A 192 -1.73 24.01 -2.89
C GLN A 192 -0.52 24.40 -2.04
N ARG A 193 -0.55 25.61 -1.46
CA ARG A 193 0.55 26.12 -0.64
C ARG A 193 0.45 25.61 0.79
N ILE A 194 1.42 24.78 1.19
CA ILE A 194 1.63 24.34 2.57
C ILE A 194 1.90 25.56 3.47
N ARG A 195 1.34 25.58 4.69
CA ARG A 195 1.39 26.74 5.59
C ARG A 195 2.77 27.06 6.17
N THR A 196 3.64 26.07 6.26
CA THR A 196 4.96 26.17 6.90
C THR A 196 6.02 26.47 5.85
N THR A 197 6.44 27.73 5.76
CA THR A 197 7.35 28.22 4.69
C THR A 197 8.81 27.85 4.87
N ASN A 198 9.20 27.36 6.05
CA ASN A 198 10.59 27.11 6.44
C ASN A 198 10.78 25.68 6.98
N ALA A 199 9.84 24.77 6.71
CA ALA A 199 9.89 23.41 7.22
C ALA A 199 10.35 22.47 6.09
N ASP A 200 11.50 21.84 6.29
CA ASP A 200 11.89 20.70 5.47
C ASP A 200 10.92 19.55 5.74
N MET A 201 10.26 19.11 4.67
CA MET A 201 9.22 18.09 4.70
C MET A 201 9.79 16.85 4.00
N PRO A 202 10.40 15.89 4.73
CA PRO A 202 11.08 14.74 4.14
C PRO A 202 10.23 13.95 3.14
N ASN A 203 8.94 13.71 3.42
CA ASN A 203 8.05 12.93 2.56
C ASN A 203 6.59 13.39 2.63
N TRP A 204 5.87 13.17 1.53
CA TRP A 204 4.40 13.20 1.44
C TRP A 204 3.90 11.82 0.99
N ASP A 205 2.83 11.34 1.63
CA ASP A 205 2.13 10.11 1.23
C ASP A 205 0.62 10.37 1.10
N LEU A 206 -0.07 9.56 0.29
CA LEU A 206 -1.49 9.70 -0.04
C LEU A 206 -2.28 8.51 0.50
N ARG A 207 -3.24 8.79 1.39
CA ARG A 207 -4.12 7.74 1.90
C ARG A 207 -5.58 8.17 1.91
N SER A 208 -6.45 7.34 1.34
CA SER A 208 -7.90 7.53 1.40
C SER A 208 -8.40 8.93 0.99
N GLY A 209 -7.73 9.55 0.01
CA GLY A 209 -8.05 10.89 -0.50
C GLY A 209 -7.43 12.06 0.29
N THR A 210 -6.60 11.79 1.29
CA THR A 210 -5.88 12.81 2.06
C THR A 210 -4.38 12.57 1.97
N TYR A 211 -3.67 13.57 1.46
CA TYR A 211 -2.22 13.64 1.60
C TYR A 211 -1.86 13.94 3.06
N TYR A 212 -0.81 13.29 3.56
CA TYR A 212 -0.15 13.67 4.80
C TYR A 212 1.35 13.80 4.60
N GLY A 213 1.95 14.74 5.31
CA GLY A 213 3.38 15.01 5.25
C GLY A 213 3.94 15.24 6.65
N GLU A 214 5.14 14.75 6.88
CA GLU A 214 5.88 14.85 8.14
C GLU A 214 6.92 15.96 8.05
N PHE A 215 7.09 16.74 9.11
CA PHE A 215 8.09 17.81 9.15
C PHE A 215 8.53 18.15 10.57
N CYS A 216 9.68 18.81 10.67
CA CYS A 216 10.14 19.46 11.89
C CYS A 216 9.77 20.95 11.86
N ALA A 217 9.22 21.47 12.96
CA ALA A 217 9.07 22.92 13.19
C ALA A 217 9.76 23.39 14.47
N SER A 218 10.58 22.54 15.07
CA SER A 218 11.28 22.82 16.33
C SER A 218 12.68 23.36 16.05
N GLU A 219 12.90 24.65 16.30
CA GLU A 219 14.25 25.26 16.38
C GLU A 219 15.03 24.82 17.65
N LEU A 220 14.50 23.88 18.46
CA LEU A 220 14.93 23.67 19.86
C LEU A 220 15.84 22.47 20.12
N ASP A 221 16.18 21.63 19.14
CA ASP A 221 17.12 20.51 19.34
C ASP A 221 18.02 20.24 18.11
N HIS A 222 19.27 20.72 18.22
CA HIS A 222 20.50 20.41 17.47
C HIS A 222 20.44 20.17 15.93
N ASP A 223 21.30 20.91 15.21
CA ASP A 223 21.47 20.97 13.74
C ASP A 223 21.81 19.66 12.98
N GLN A 224 21.63 18.47 13.56
CA GLN A 224 22.06 17.19 12.98
C GLN A 224 21.07 16.02 13.12
N ASP A 225 19.85 16.26 13.60
CA ASP A 225 18.88 15.19 13.85
C ASP A 225 17.71 15.24 12.85
N TYR A 226 17.58 14.19 12.03
CA TYR A 226 16.59 14.07 10.95
C TYR A 226 15.15 13.77 11.42
N LEU A 227 14.87 13.88 12.73
CA LEU A 227 13.57 13.56 13.31
C LEU A 227 12.55 14.69 13.17
N VAL A 228 11.31 14.30 13.01
CA VAL A 228 10.14 15.17 12.80
C VAL A 228 9.29 15.24 14.07
N ASP A 229 8.57 16.36 14.28
CA ASP A 229 7.71 16.58 15.45
C ASP A 229 6.22 16.74 15.11
N ARG A 230 5.91 16.87 13.81
CA ARG A 230 4.58 17.25 13.31
C ARG A 230 4.17 16.54 12.03
N THR A 231 2.85 16.46 11.84
CA THR A 231 2.22 16.09 10.56
C THR A 231 1.29 17.18 10.06
N GLN A 232 1.23 17.39 8.74
CA GLN A 232 0.26 18.24 8.04
C GLN A 232 -0.68 17.36 7.20
N LEU A 233 -1.99 17.59 7.28
CA LEU A 233 -2.98 16.94 6.41
C LEU A 233 -3.45 17.89 5.30
N ALA A 234 -3.64 17.34 4.10
CA ALA A 234 -4.17 18.03 2.92
C ALA A 234 -5.13 17.10 2.15
N THR A 235 -6.44 17.33 2.28
CA THR A 235 -7.45 16.54 1.58
C THR A 235 -7.56 16.96 0.12
N LEU A 236 -7.53 15.99 -0.81
CA LEU A 236 -7.71 16.23 -2.24
C LEU A 236 -9.03 16.96 -2.51
N GLY A 237 -9.00 17.94 -3.42
CA GLY A 237 -10.15 18.82 -3.72
C GLY A 237 -10.46 19.89 -2.66
N SER A 238 -9.90 19.83 -1.44
CA SER A 238 -10.06 20.89 -0.44
C SER A 238 -9.10 22.04 -0.72
N SER A 239 -9.62 23.26 -0.87
CA SER A 239 -8.81 24.49 -0.89
C SER A 239 -8.23 24.84 0.49
N SER A 240 -8.74 24.23 1.57
CA SER A 240 -8.31 24.48 2.94
C SER A 240 -7.40 23.37 3.48
N LEU A 241 -6.30 23.76 4.12
CA LEU A 241 -5.42 22.87 4.88
C LEU A 241 -5.88 22.82 6.34
N SER A 242 -5.88 21.61 6.91
CA SER A 242 -6.04 21.43 8.36
C SER A 242 -4.92 22.15 9.13
N PRO A 243 -5.08 22.43 10.44
CA PRO A 243 -3.94 22.73 11.31
C PRO A 243 -2.92 21.59 11.25
N SER A 244 -1.64 21.89 11.45
CA SER A 244 -0.64 20.86 11.67
C SER A 244 -0.73 20.33 13.10
N THR A 245 -0.53 19.03 13.25
CA THR A 245 -0.62 18.31 14.52
C THR A 245 0.77 18.14 15.08
N ASN A 246 0.96 18.49 16.36
CA ASN A 246 2.18 18.23 17.12
C ASN A 246 1.87 17.14 18.15
N TYR A 247 2.73 16.13 18.23
CA TYR A 247 2.52 14.94 19.07
C TYR A 247 3.21 15.02 20.44
N GLY A 248 3.84 16.16 20.75
CA GLY A 248 4.62 16.38 21.97
C GLY A 248 5.99 15.69 21.99
N LYS A 249 6.41 15.08 20.88
CA LYS A 249 7.67 14.32 20.77
C LYS A 249 8.20 14.27 19.33
N LYS A 250 9.50 13.95 19.21
CA LYS A 250 10.16 13.57 17.95
C LYS A 250 9.86 12.11 17.58
N PHE A 251 9.86 11.80 16.28
CA PHE A 251 9.71 10.46 15.70
C PHE A 251 10.47 10.37 14.35
N SER A 252 10.80 9.16 13.89
CA SER A 252 11.51 8.92 12.62
C SER A 252 10.60 8.60 11.45
N PHE A 253 9.39 8.12 11.72
CA PHE A 253 8.40 7.74 10.72
C PHE A 253 6.98 7.78 11.28
N CYS A 254 5.99 8.15 10.47
CA CYS A 254 4.57 8.04 10.81
C CYS A 254 3.74 7.37 9.70
N ILE A 255 2.92 6.40 10.09
CA ILE A 255 1.80 5.94 9.24
C ILE A 255 0.50 6.53 9.79
N VAL A 256 -0.23 7.25 8.93
CA VAL A 256 -1.52 7.88 9.27
C VAL A 256 -2.66 7.04 8.67
N ASP A 257 -3.82 7.00 9.33
CA ASP A 257 -5.12 6.61 8.75
C ASP A 257 -6.19 7.67 9.07
N PRO A 258 -6.41 8.66 8.18
CA PRO A 258 -7.32 9.78 8.43
C PRO A 258 -8.77 9.35 8.61
N LYS A 259 -9.21 8.24 8.01
CA LYS A 259 -10.58 7.71 8.16
C LYS A 259 -10.85 7.22 9.59
N GLN A 260 -9.80 6.89 10.35
CA GLN A 260 -9.89 6.39 11.71
C GLN A 260 -9.38 7.38 12.77
N ASP A 261 -8.97 8.58 12.35
CA ASP A 261 -8.24 9.55 13.18
C ASP A 261 -6.91 8.99 13.75
N LEU A 262 -6.30 7.98 13.14
CA LEU A 262 -5.12 7.31 13.69
C LEU A 262 -3.80 7.86 13.11
N ALA A 263 -2.79 8.01 13.95
CA ALA A 263 -1.38 8.11 13.60
C ALA A 263 -0.59 7.09 14.43
N ALA A 264 0.30 6.32 13.82
CA ALA A 264 1.23 5.44 14.51
C ALA A 264 2.67 5.93 14.26
N LEU A 265 3.29 6.48 15.31
CA LEU A 265 4.60 7.11 15.28
C LEU A 265 5.68 6.11 15.70
N VAL A 266 6.76 6.01 14.94
CA VAL A 266 7.96 5.25 15.30
C VAL A 266 8.92 6.16 16.06
N GLU A 267 9.23 5.80 17.30
CA GLU A 267 10.22 6.52 18.09
C GLU A 267 11.65 6.04 17.79
N ASP A 268 12.52 6.98 17.39
CA ASP A 268 13.96 6.76 17.26
C ASP A 268 14.69 7.07 18.58
N GLU A 269 14.67 6.10 19.50
CA GLU A 269 15.62 6.09 20.62
C GLU A 269 16.87 5.29 20.25
N ARG A 270 17.82 5.94 19.56
CA ARG A 270 19.17 5.43 19.19
C ARG A 270 20.03 4.91 20.35
N VAL A 271 19.50 4.89 21.56
CA VAL A 271 20.20 4.47 22.79
C VAL A 271 20.26 2.94 22.90
N ASP A 272 19.21 2.24 22.45
CA ASP A 272 19.06 0.78 22.59
C ASP A 272 18.75 0.13 21.23
N SER A 273 19.75 -0.41 20.54
CA SER A 273 19.65 -1.00 19.17
C SER A 273 18.70 -2.20 19.02
N GLY A 274 18.12 -2.70 20.11
CA GLY A 274 17.10 -3.75 20.14
C GLY A 274 15.70 -3.27 20.55
N LEU A 275 15.48 -1.97 20.79
CA LEU A 275 14.22 -1.44 21.32
C LEU A 275 13.51 -0.57 20.28
N ALA A 276 12.24 -0.87 19.99
CA ALA A 276 11.35 0.02 19.24
C ALA A 276 10.11 0.36 20.08
N ARG A 277 9.61 1.59 19.95
CA ARG A 277 8.35 2.03 20.57
C ARG A 277 7.44 2.65 19.52
N LEU A 278 6.22 2.13 19.42
CA LEU A 278 5.18 2.61 18.51
C LEU A 278 4.13 3.37 19.31
N HIS A 279 3.89 4.64 18.97
CA HIS A 279 2.97 5.51 19.69
C HIS A 279 1.71 5.72 18.87
N LEU A 280 0.57 5.29 19.41
CA LEU A 280 -0.75 5.38 18.76
C LEU A 280 -1.44 6.66 19.21
N HIS A 281 -1.47 7.65 18.32
CA HIS A 281 -2.03 8.98 18.55
C HIS A 281 -3.24 9.28 17.65
N SER A 282 -4.02 10.27 18.06
CA SER A 282 -5.05 10.91 17.24
C SER A 282 -4.39 11.88 16.27
N VAL A 283 -4.60 11.72 14.96
CA VAL A 283 -4.00 12.62 13.95
C VAL A 283 -4.58 14.03 13.99
N THR A 284 -5.82 14.21 14.45
CA THR A 284 -6.45 15.54 14.59
C THR A 284 -6.12 16.26 15.89
N THR A 285 -5.83 15.54 16.98
CA THR A 285 -5.59 16.16 18.31
C THR A 285 -4.15 16.05 18.81
N GLY A 286 -3.35 15.16 18.22
CA GLY A 286 -1.98 14.86 18.66
C GLY A 286 -1.91 14.11 20.01
N GLN A 287 -3.05 13.78 20.62
CA GLN A 287 -3.11 13.07 21.91
C GLN A 287 -3.10 11.54 21.72
N PRO A 288 -2.80 10.74 22.75
CA PRO A 288 -2.97 9.28 22.72
C PRO A 288 -4.34 8.85 22.17
N HIS A 289 -4.36 7.89 21.25
CA HIS A 289 -5.55 7.56 20.48
C HIS A 289 -6.66 6.96 21.38
N PRO A 290 -7.88 7.52 21.41
CA PRO A 290 -8.90 7.18 22.41
C PRO A 290 -9.46 5.76 22.29
N LEU A 291 -9.27 5.07 21.16
CA LEU A 291 -9.64 3.67 20.95
C LEU A 291 -8.49 2.67 21.15
N ALA A 292 -7.30 3.12 21.57
CA ALA A 292 -6.18 2.25 21.90
C ALA A 292 -6.14 1.96 23.41
N GLU A 293 -6.40 0.71 23.81
CA GLU A 293 -6.24 0.24 25.19
C GLU A 293 -4.78 0.36 25.66
N HIS A 294 -3.84 0.21 24.73
CA HIS A 294 -2.41 0.42 24.90
C HIS A 294 -1.89 1.45 23.90
N PRO A 295 -1.81 2.74 24.26
CA PRO A 295 -1.35 3.79 23.34
C PRO A 295 0.14 3.72 22.96
N ILE A 296 0.92 2.87 23.64
CA ILE A 296 2.33 2.61 23.34
C ILE A 296 2.50 1.10 23.23
N LEU A 297 3.04 0.62 22.11
CA LEU A 297 3.50 -0.76 21.95
C LEU A 297 5.02 -0.75 22.00
N THR A 298 5.61 -1.52 22.92
CA THR A 298 7.06 -1.59 23.11
C THR A 298 7.57 -2.94 22.64
N ILE A 299 8.55 -2.96 21.74
CA ILE A 299 9.11 -4.17 21.13
C ILE A 299 10.59 -4.25 21.50
N GLY A 300 10.95 -5.26 22.29
CA GLY A 300 12.33 -5.60 22.62
C GLY A 300 12.79 -6.84 21.84
N ILE A 301 13.68 -6.65 20.88
CA ILE A 301 14.40 -7.74 20.21
C ILE A 301 15.40 -8.31 21.22
N ASP A 302 15.32 -9.62 21.45
CA ASP A 302 16.15 -10.28 22.46
C ASP A 302 17.64 -10.26 22.10
N GLY A 303 18.50 -10.10 23.11
CA GLY A 303 19.95 -10.06 22.94
C GLY A 303 20.53 -11.35 22.36
N ALA A 304 19.90 -12.51 22.60
CA ALA A 304 20.34 -13.75 21.96
C ALA A 304 20.04 -13.77 20.45
N PHE A 305 18.89 -13.23 20.03
CA PHE A 305 18.56 -13.09 18.60
C PHE A 305 19.51 -12.12 17.90
N LEU A 306 19.79 -10.96 18.53
CA LEU A 306 20.75 -9.98 17.99
C LEU A 306 22.16 -10.57 17.90
N HIS A 307 22.59 -11.36 18.89
CA HIS A 307 23.89 -12.04 18.85
C HIS A 307 23.94 -13.16 17.80
N GLU A 308 22.87 -13.95 17.63
CA GLU A 308 22.80 -15.05 16.66
C GLU A 308 22.94 -14.55 15.22
N HIS A 309 22.38 -13.38 14.92
CA HIS A 309 22.38 -12.76 13.59
C HIS A 309 23.40 -11.60 13.46
N ASN A 310 24.30 -11.42 14.44
CA ASN A 310 25.31 -10.35 14.45
C ASN A 310 24.74 -8.93 14.22
N LEU A 311 23.60 -8.63 14.84
CA LEU A 311 22.86 -7.36 14.76
C LEU A 311 23.11 -6.43 15.96
N LEU A 312 24.07 -6.77 16.82
CA LEU A 312 24.35 -6.02 18.05
C LEU A 312 25.00 -4.66 17.73
N GLY A 313 24.19 -3.61 17.78
CA GLY A 313 24.63 -2.24 17.46
C GLY A 313 24.27 -1.79 16.04
N GLU A 314 23.73 -2.69 15.22
CA GLU A 314 23.22 -2.37 13.90
C GLU A 314 21.92 -1.54 13.99
N PRO A 315 21.72 -0.52 13.14
CA PRO A 315 20.51 0.28 13.14
C PRO A 315 19.31 -0.55 12.65
N MET A 316 18.28 -0.63 13.48
CA MET A 316 17.00 -1.26 13.14
C MET A 316 16.11 -0.25 12.42
N SER A 317 15.68 -0.59 11.20
CA SER A 317 14.67 0.15 10.46
C SER A 317 13.28 -0.46 10.66
N THR A 318 12.25 0.37 10.53
CA THR A 318 10.85 -0.06 10.67
C THR A 318 9.95 0.49 9.58
N ASP A 319 9.06 -0.36 9.07
CA ASP A 319 8.07 -0.02 8.03
C ASP A 319 6.68 -0.43 8.55
N PRO A 320 5.88 0.50 9.11
CA PRO A 320 4.56 0.24 9.67
C PRO A 320 3.41 0.47 8.67
N LYS A 321 2.51 -0.52 8.53
CA LYS A 321 1.29 -0.45 7.70
C LYS A 321 0.02 -0.75 8.51
N VAL A 322 -0.89 0.22 8.50
CA VAL A 322 -2.23 0.12 9.12
C VAL A 322 -3.25 -0.33 8.06
N MET A 323 -4.21 -1.19 8.43
CA MET A 323 -5.45 -1.39 7.69
C MET A 323 -6.60 -1.74 8.64
N GLY A 324 -7.58 -0.84 8.77
CA GLY A 324 -8.69 -1.03 9.70
C GLY A 324 -8.19 -1.15 11.14
N ARG A 325 -8.56 -2.24 11.83
CA ARG A 325 -8.09 -2.50 13.21
C ARG A 325 -6.66 -3.05 13.31
N TYR A 326 -6.03 -3.37 12.17
CA TYR A 326 -4.75 -4.04 12.15
C TYR A 326 -3.61 -3.06 11.94
N LEU A 327 -2.53 -3.24 12.70
CA LEU A 327 -1.24 -2.58 12.51
C LEU A 327 -0.21 -3.70 12.31
N ALA A 328 0.44 -3.70 11.16
CA ALA A 328 1.59 -4.54 10.89
C ALA A 328 2.82 -3.65 10.91
N VAL A 329 3.94 -4.13 11.45
CA VAL A 329 5.23 -3.44 11.38
C VAL A 329 6.30 -4.44 11.02
N LYS A 330 7.03 -4.13 9.95
CA LYS A 330 8.27 -4.81 9.57
C LYS A 330 9.43 -4.19 10.34
N PHE A 331 10.32 -5.03 10.84
CA PHE A 331 11.61 -4.69 11.46
C PHE A 331 12.71 -5.39 10.65
N ASN A 332 13.68 -4.62 10.15
CA ASN A 332 14.84 -5.13 9.41
C ASN A 332 16.10 -4.32 9.71
N TRP A 333 17.27 -4.84 9.34
CA TRP A 333 18.58 -4.22 9.58
C TRP A 333 19.28 -3.99 8.23
N PRO A 334 19.00 -2.87 7.54
CA PRO A 334 19.39 -2.67 6.15
C PRO A 334 20.91 -2.51 5.95
N GLU A 335 21.64 -2.12 6.99
CA GLU A 335 23.10 -1.97 6.97
C GLU A 335 23.85 -3.28 7.29
N SER A 336 23.15 -4.31 7.78
CA SER A 336 23.78 -5.59 8.14
C SER A 336 23.92 -6.53 6.94
N ASP A 337 25.00 -7.31 6.91
CA ASP A 337 25.19 -8.43 5.98
C ASP A 337 24.20 -9.60 6.21
N TYR A 338 23.30 -9.49 7.19
CA TYR A 338 22.42 -10.58 7.63
C TYR A 338 20.99 -10.40 7.15
N ASN A 339 20.57 -11.36 6.35
CA ASN A 339 19.28 -11.41 5.69
C ASN A 339 18.17 -11.84 6.67
N VAL A 340 17.73 -10.98 7.58
CA VAL A 340 16.56 -11.26 8.45
C VAL A 340 15.55 -10.11 8.51
N THR A 341 14.29 -10.50 8.64
CA THR A 341 13.15 -9.60 8.84
C THR A 341 12.13 -10.21 9.79
N GLU A 342 11.64 -9.43 10.74
CA GLU A 342 10.48 -9.74 11.58
C GLU A 342 9.29 -8.85 11.15
N ILE A 343 8.13 -9.43 10.89
CA ILE A 343 6.88 -8.68 10.65
C ILE A 343 5.89 -9.05 11.75
N LEU A 344 5.51 -8.06 12.56
CA LEU A 344 4.63 -8.24 13.70
C LEU A 344 3.28 -7.60 13.40
N LEU A 345 2.20 -8.33 13.67
CA LEU A 345 0.83 -7.94 13.35
C LEU A 345 0.01 -7.84 14.63
N TRP A 346 -0.48 -6.65 14.95
CA TRP A 346 -1.34 -6.36 16.10
C TRP A 346 -2.77 -5.98 15.70
N ASP A 347 -3.70 -6.22 16.61
CA ASP A 347 -4.95 -5.46 16.73
C ASP A 347 -4.66 -4.20 17.55
N TRP A 348 -4.41 -3.05 16.89
CA TRP A 348 -3.89 -1.85 17.55
C TRP A 348 -4.85 -1.28 18.62
N ARG A 349 -6.15 -1.61 18.54
CA ARG A 349 -7.16 -1.17 19.51
C ARG A 349 -7.01 -1.87 20.85
N THR A 350 -6.74 -3.17 20.83
CA THR A 350 -6.56 -4.00 22.05
C THR A 350 -5.10 -4.17 22.44
N GLY A 351 -4.17 -3.70 21.61
CA GLY A 351 -2.73 -3.94 21.75
C GLY A 351 -2.34 -5.41 21.60
N VAL A 352 -3.23 -6.31 21.19
CA VAL A 352 -2.94 -7.74 21.09
C VAL A 352 -2.08 -8.05 19.86
N LEU A 353 -0.95 -8.74 20.05
CA LEU A 353 -0.19 -9.33 18.95
C LEU A 353 -0.91 -10.58 18.42
N LEU A 354 -1.32 -10.54 17.16
CA LEU A 354 -2.08 -11.59 16.47
C LEU A 354 -1.14 -12.61 15.80
N ALA A 355 -0.09 -12.14 15.14
CA ALA A 355 0.86 -12.96 14.41
C ALA A 355 2.28 -12.36 14.38
N ARG A 356 3.26 -13.25 14.26
CA ARG A 356 4.68 -12.95 13.96
C ARG A 356 5.07 -13.71 12.69
N VAL A 357 5.47 -13.01 11.65
CA VAL A 357 6.05 -13.59 10.44
C VAL A 357 7.55 -13.34 10.46
N TYR A 358 8.34 -14.38 10.26
CA TYR A 358 9.80 -14.31 10.24
C TYR A 358 10.29 -14.71 8.84
N CYS A 359 11.13 -13.87 8.24
CA CYS A 359 11.73 -14.12 6.93
C CYS A 359 13.25 -14.12 7.04
N GLU A 360 13.89 -15.09 6.40
CA GLU A 360 15.35 -15.17 6.21
C GLU A 360 15.77 -14.36 4.96
N HIS A 361 15.18 -13.17 4.83
CA HIS A 361 15.52 -12.16 3.83
C HIS A 361 15.23 -10.74 4.34
N HIS A 362 16.19 -9.82 4.24
CA HIS A 362 16.07 -8.42 4.68
C HIS A 362 15.21 -7.54 3.75
N SER A 363 15.22 -7.84 2.45
CA SER A 363 14.38 -7.14 1.45
C SER A 363 12.93 -7.63 1.39
N ALA A 364 12.44 -8.32 2.43
CA ALA A 364 11.05 -8.71 2.50
C ALA A 364 10.13 -7.47 2.42
N ARG A 365 9.17 -7.51 1.49
CA ARG A 365 8.13 -6.50 1.30
C ARG A 365 6.79 -7.11 1.68
N TYR A 366 5.86 -6.30 2.15
CA TYR A 366 4.57 -6.82 2.61
C TYR A 366 3.46 -5.79 2.40
N THR A 367 2.22 -6.28 2.25
CA THR A 367 1.02 -5.46 2.15
C THR A 367 -0.22 -6.28 2.51
N TYR A 368 -1.36 -5.62 2.70
CA TYR A 368 -2.63 -6.32 2.93
C TYR A 368 -3.31 -6.63 1.58
N ILE A 369 -3.88 -7.83 1.43
CA ILE A 369 -4.73 -8.18 0.28
C ILE A 369 -6.19 -7.83 0.60
N ASP A 370 -6.60 -8.08 1.84
CA ASP A 370 -7.91 -7.80 2.38
C ASP A 370 -7.85 -7.85 3.93
N LYS A 371 -9.00 -7.77 4.60
CA LYS A 371 -9.14 -7.78 6.07
C LYS A 371 -8.82 -9.12 6.76
N GLU A 372 -8.55 -10.16 6.00
CA GLU A 372 -8.28 -11.53 6.43
C GLU A 372 -6.90 -12.03 5.96
N HIS A 373 -6.22 -11.34 5.04
CA HIS A 373 -4.99 -11.81 4.40
C HIS A 373 -3.88 -10.75 4.31
N LEU A 374 -2.69 -11.14 4.78
CA LEU A 374 -1.43 -10.40 4.62
C LEU A 374 -0.59 -11.08 3.52
N LEU A 375 -0.14 -10.30 2.54
CA LEU A 375 0.82 -10.71 1.52
C LEU A 375 2.23 -10.36 1.98
N VAL A 376 3.15 -11.31 1.88
CA VAL A 376 4.59 -11.06 2.02
C VAL A 376 5.28 -11.55 0.76
N TYR A 377 6.08 -10.67 0.15
CA TYR A 377 7.05 -11.01 -0.88
C TYR A 377 8.40 -11.20 -0.21
N SER A 378 9.02 -12.36 -0.38
CA SER A 378 10.32 -12.67 0.19
C SER A 378 11.02 -13.75 -0.65
N ALA A 379 12.33 -13.87 -0.50
CA ALA A 379 13.03 -15.04 -1.01
C ALA A 379 12.91 -16.20 -0.02
N LEU A 380 12.63 -17.38 -0.54
CA LEU A 380 12.67 -18.62 0.23
C LEU A 380 14.12 -18.98 0.51
N ALA A 381 14.41 -19.37 1.75
CA ALA A 381 15.74 -19.76 2.17
C ALA A 381 16.16 -21.08 1.49
N GLU A 382 17.16 -20.99 0.62
CA GLU A 382 17.93 -22.14 0.15
C GLU A 382 19.39 -22.02 0.62
N ASN A 383 20.09 -23.17 0.69
CA ASN A 383 21.45 -23.25 1.23
C ASN A 383 22.52 -22.41 0.47
N ASN A 384 22.16 -21.79 -0.65
CA ASN A 384 23.04 -20.91 -1.44
C ASN A 384 22.29 -19.62 -1.81
N ALA A 385 22.87 -18.45 -1.54
CA ALA A 385 22.29 -17.15 -1.90
C ALA A 385 22.01 -16.96 -3.41
N ARG A 386 22.66 -17.75 -4.28
CA ARG A 386 22.43 -17.77 -5.74
C ARG A 386 21.23 -18.62 -6.18
N SER A 387 20.50 -19.23 -5.25
CA SER A 387 19.34 -20.10 -5.50
C SER A 387 18.11 -19.64 -4.70
N ALA A 388 18.09 -18.37 -4.29
CA ALA A 388 17.01 -17.82 -3.49
C ALA A 388 15.73 -17.67 -4.35
N HIS A 389 14.82 -18.63 -4.23
CA HIS A 389 13.55 -18.63 -4.98
C HIS A 389 12.61 -17.57 -4.41
N LEU A 390 12.28 -16.57 -5.22
CA LEU A 390 11.28 -15.57 -4.85
C LEU A 390 9.91 -16.23 -4.69
N ALA A 391 9.16 -15.82 -3.68
CA ALA A 391 7.80 -16.28 -3.48
C ALA A 391 6.87 -15.18 -2.94
N LEU A 392 5.59 -15.34 -3.25
CA LEU A 392 4.49 -14.63 -2.60
C LEU A 392 3.85 -15.55 -1.56
N LEU A 393 4.02 -15.19 -0.30
CA LEU A 393 3.54 -15.91 0.86
C LEU A 393 2.28 -15.22 1.39
N ILE A 394 1.15 -15.91 1.38
CA ILE A 394 -0.12 -15.40 1.91
C ILE A 394 -0.31 -15.94 3.32
N TYR A 395 -0.51 -15.05 4.29
CA TYR A 395 -0.80 -15.36 5.68
C TYR A 395 -2.25 -14.99 6.02
N HIS A 396 -2.97 -15.90 6.66
CA HIS A 396 -4.28 -15.59 7.23
C HIS A 396 -4.13 -14.78 8.52
N ILE A 397 -4.75 -13.61 8.61
CA ILE A 397 -4.80 -12.75 9.79
C ILE A 397 -5.64 -13.42 10.89
N PRO A 398 -5.07 -13.79 12.05
CA PRO A 398 -5.81 -14.49 13.08
C PRO A 398 -6.97 -13.65 13.65
N ASN A 399 -8.15 -14.26 13.75
CA ASN A 399 -9.27 -13.66 14.45
C ASN A 399 -8.99 -13.57 15.96
N LEU A 400 -9.36 -12.45 16.58
CA LEU A 400 -9.22 -12.26 18.02
C LEU A 400 -10.07 -13.29 18.78
N THR A 401 -9.40 -14.27 19.41
CA THR A 401 -10.02 -15.31 20.24
C THR A 401 -9.59 -15.17 21.69
N SER A 402 -10.34 -15.78 22.61
CA SER A 402 -10.14 -15.65 24.07
C SER A 402 -8.81 -16.22 24.61
N GLY A 403 -7.93 -16.75 23.75
CA GLY A 403 -6.57 -17.15 24.11
C GLY A 403 -5.52 -16.05 23.94
N TYR A 404 -5.87 -14.94 23.27
CA TYR A 404 -4.97 -13.81 23.08
C TYR A 404 -5.14 -12.78 24.20
N ALA A 405 -4.02 -12.25 24.70
CA ALA A 405 -3.97 -11.14 25.63
C ALA A 405 -2.72 -10.29 25.36
N ALA A 406 -2.82 -8.96 25.53
CA ALA A 406 -1.65 -8.11 25.53
C ALA A 406 -0.80 -8.40 26.79
N PRO A 407 0.54 -8.46 26.68
CA PRO A 407 1.42 -8.54 27.84
C PRO A 407 1.32 -7.27 28.69
N PRO A 408 1.71 -7.31 29.98
CA PRO A 408 1.76 -6.12 30.82
C PRO A 408 2.52 -4.97 30.14
N ASN A 409 1.94 -3.78 30.18
CA ASN A 409 2.45 -2.56 29.53
C ASN A 409 2.63 -2.65 27.99
N ALA A 410 2.05 -3.67 27.34
CA ALA A 410 2.24 -3.94 25.91
C ALA A 410 3.74 -4.06 25.53
N ASN A 411 4.52 -4.73 26.38
CA ASN A 411 5.92 -5.07 26.15
C ASN A 411 6.03 -6.44 25.44
N PHE A 412 6.40 -6.43 24.16
CA PHE A 412 6.59 -7.61 23.32
C PHE A 412 8.06 -7.98 23.19
N CYS A 413 8.35 -9.27 23.24
CA CYS A 413 9.63 -9.82 22.79
C CYS A 413 9.34 -10.84 21.69
N PRO A 414 9.64 -10.57 20.41
CA PRO A 414 9.18 -11.38 19.28
C PRO A 414 9.55 -12.87 19.37
N THR A 415 10.75 -13.16 19.87
CA THR A 415 11.26 -14.53 20.03
C THR A 415 10.39 -15.42 20.92
N LEU A 416 9.60 -14.83 21.84
CA LEU A 416 8.66 -15.55 22.71
C LEU A 416 7.35 -15.97 22.01
N TYR A 417 7.06 -15.42 20.83
CA TYR A 417 5.86 -15.72 20.06
C TYR A 417 6.16 -16.72 18.93
N PRO A 418 5.28 -17.70 18.67
CA PRO A 418 5.49 -18.68 17.61
C PRO A 418 5.48 -18.01 16.23
N LYS A 419 6.34 -18.49 15.33
CA LYS A 419 6.30 -18.12 13.91
C LYS A 419 4.95 -18.55 13.31
N HIS A 420 4.24 -17.60 12.72
CA HIS A 420 3.03 -17.83 11.94
C HIS A 420 3.42 -18.38 10.57
N ASN A 421 2.66 -19.35 10.06
CA ASN A 421 2.96 -20.01 8.78
C ASN A 421 2.04 -19.49 7.66
N PRO A 422 2.53 -19.42 6.41
CA PRO A 422 1.69 -19.06 5.28
C PRO A 422 0.63 -20.15 5.01
N ILE A 423 -0.55 -19.73 4.56
CA ILE A 423 -1.63 -20.62 4.12
C ILE A 423 -1.49 -21.02 2.64
N LEU A 424 -0.81 -20.19 1.85
CA LEU A 424 -0.51 -20.39 0.44
C LEU A 424 0.87 -19.78 0.14
N ILE A 425 1.62 -20.44 -0.73
CA ILE A 425 2.90 -19.97 -1.25
C ILE A 425 2.81 -20.06 -2.77
N PHE A 426 3.11 -18.95 -3.46
CA PHE A 426 3.28 -18.91 -4.91
C PHE A 426 4.75 -18.66 -5.21
N GLU A 427 5.47 -19.72 -5.55
CA GLU A 427 6.86 -19.66 -6.00
C GLU A 427 6.92 -19.07 -7.41
N PHE A 428 7.83 -18.12 -7.62
CA PHE A 428 8.16 -17.63 -8.96
C PHE A 428 9.07 -18.65 -9.69
N PRO A 429 9.10 -18.66 -11.04
CA PRO A 429 10.07 -19.45 -11.79
C PRO A 429 11.51 -19.08 -11.43
N ASP A 430 12.41 -20.07 -11.51
CA ASP A 430 13.85 -19.91 -11.30
C ASP A 430 14.39 -18.68 -12.07
N LEU A 431 15.10 -17.80 -11.36
CA LEU A 431 15.80 -16.70 -11.99
C LEU A 431 16.90 -17.22 -12.91
N HIS A 432 17.13 -16.52 -14.02
CA HIS A 432 18.24 -16.86 -14.90
C HIS A 432 19.56 -16.73 -14.14
N HIS A 433 20.48 -17.69 -14.29
CA HIS A 433 21.75 -17.80 -13.54
C HIS A 433 22.73 -16.60 -13.63
N GLN A 434 22.40 -15.56 -14.40
CA GLN A 434 23.13 -14.31 -14.53
C GLN A 434 22.48 -13.14 -13.77
N TRP A 435 21.29 -13.36 -13.21
CA TRP A 435 20.51 -12.37 -12.49
C TRP A 435 20.68 -12.62 -10.98
N GLU A 436 20.79 -11.53 -10.23
CA GLU A 436 20.94 -11.56 -8.78
C GLU A 436 19.89 -10.63 -8.17
N ILE A 437 19.31 -11.04 -7.03
CA ILE A 437 18.33 -10.23 -6.31
C ILE A 437 19.12 -9.20 -5.50
N THR A 438 19.20 -7.97 -6.01
CA THR A 438 19.81 -6.87 -5.26
C THR A 438 18.84 -6.34 -4.21
N SER A 439 19.37 -5.92 -3.06
CA SER A 439 18.60 -5.37 -1.95
C SER A 439 18.42 -3.84 -2.03
N MET A 440 18.56 -3.26 -3.23
CA MET A 440 18.32 -1.84 -3.45
C MET A 440 16.83 -1.56 -3.33
N ASP A 441 16.41 -1.05 -2.17
CA ASP A 441 15.03 -0.67 -1.91
C ASP A 441 14.65 0.54 -2.78
N PHE A 442 14.07 0.29 -3.96
CA PHE A 442 13.30 1.30 -4.67
C PHE A 442 12.15 1.75 -3.75
N MET A 443 12.23 2.99 -3.28
CA MET A 443 11.22 3.63 -2.44
C MET A 443 10.09 4.18 -3.30
N LEU A 444 9.16 3.30 -3.65
CA LEU A 444 7.82 3.68 -4.07
C LEU A 444 6.94 3.59 -2.83
N SER A 445 6.69 4.74 -2.20
CA SER A 445 6.14 4.84 -0.84
C SER A 445 4.62 4.70 -0.75
N ALA A 446 3.89 4.68 -1.87
CA ALA A 446 2.43 4.63 -1.92
C ALA A 446 1.92 3.30 -2.53
N ASP A 447 1.81 2.25 -1.71
CA ASP A 447 1.02 1.06 -2.05
C ASP A 447 -0.48 1.35 -1.79
N PRO A 448 -1.36 1.39 -2.80
CA PRO A 448 -2.80 1.57 -2.56
C PRO A 448 -3.35 0.39 -1.74
N LEU A 449 -4.05 0.67 -0.64
CA LEU A 449 -4.56 -0.38 0.24
C LEU A 449 -5.97 -0.84 -0.17
N PRO A 450 -6.34 -2.11 0.12
CA PRO A 450 -7.70 -2.61 -0.12
C PRO A 450 -8.76 -1.76 0.60
N GLY A 451 -9.65 -1.13 -0.18
CA GLY A 451 -10.68 -0.23 0.34
C GLY A 451 -10.27 1.25 0.45
N ASP A 452 -9.10 1.63 -0.08
CA ASP A 452 -8.89 2.99 -0.53
C ASP A 452 -9.85 3.32 -1.68
N VAL A 453 -10.31 4.58 -1.71
CA VAL A 453 -11.30 5.04 -2.67
C VAL A 453 -10.55 5.72 -3.80
N VAL A 454 -10.59 5.11 -5.00
CA VAL A 454 -10.22 5.81 -6.24
C VAL A 454 -11.24 6.92 -6.44
N ILE A 455 -10.79 8.16 -6.50
CA ILE A 455 -11.66 9.34 -6.55
C ILE A 455 -12.36 9.40 -7.91
N SER A 456 -13.69 9.43 -7.89
CA SER A 456 -14.52 10.01 -8.95
C SER A 456 -14.56 11.53 -8.75
N ASP A 457 -14.34 12.32 -9.80
CA ASP A 457 -14.48 13.77 -9.73
C ASP A 457 -15.89 14.16 -9.23
N SER A 458 -15.94 14.82 -8.07
CA SER A 458 -17.18 15.44 -7.59
C SER A 458 -17.29 16.86 -8.15
N GLU A 459 -18.16 17.05 -9.14
CA GLU A 459 -18.62 18.38 -9.60
C GLU A 459 -19.25 19.22 -8.47
#